data_AF-A0A1B9B1A4-F1
#
_entry.id   AF-A0A1B9B1A4-F1
#
_cell.length_a   1.000
_cell.length_b   1.000
_cell.length_c   1.000
_cell.angle_alpha   90.00
_cell.angle_beta   90.00
_cell.angle_gamma   90.00
#
_symmetry.space_group_name_H-M   'P 1'
#
loop_
_entity.id
_entity.type
_entity.pdbx_description
1 polymer ?
#
loop_
_entity_poly.entity_id
_entity_poly.type
_entity_poly.pdbx_seq_one_letter_code
_entity_poly.pdbx_strand_id
1 'polypeptide(L)' 'MSEYILDFILVSFLIIGLTAFMGPLTNGIGNLIFGRHKRSEFVIQTNRSTTGFNKVGGKKNK' A
#
# COMPACT_ATOMS: atom_id res chain seq x y z
N MET A 1 19.31 21.12 -34.42
CA MET A 1 19.46 21.09 -32.95
C MET A 1 18.13 21.24 -32.22
N SER A 2 17.25 22.17 -32.63
CA SER A 2 15.89 22.34 -32.06
C SER A 2 14.99 21.10 -32.18
N GLU A 3 14.98 20.43 -33.32
CA GLU A 3 14.20 19.19 -33.53
C GLU A 3 14.65 18.07 -32.58
N TYR A 4 15.96 17.84 -32.47
CA TYR A 4 16.53 16.89 -31.51
C TYR A 4 16.17 17.19 -30.05
N ILE A 5 16.02 18.46 -29.68
CA ILE A 5 15.62 18.86 -28.32
C ILE A 5 14.15 18.51 -28.08
N LEU A 6 13.27 18.73 -29.06
CA LEU A 6 11.85 18.38 -28.94
C LEU A 6 11.65 16.86 -28.81
N ASP A 7 12.34 16.09 -29.64
CA ASP A 7 12.30 14.62 -29.56
C ASP A 7 12.82 14.11 -28.22
N PHE A 8 13.93 14.67 -27.75
CA PHE A 8 14.50 14.34 -26.44
C PHE A 8 13.54 14.64 -25.29
N ILE A 9 12.88 15.81 -25.31
CA ILE A 9 11.91 16.21 -24.29
C ILE A 9 10.71 15.26 -24.30
N LEU A 10 10.18 14.94 -25.48
CA LEU A 10 9.03 14.06 -25.63
C LEU A 10 9.31 12.65 -25.08
N VAL A 11 10.47 12.07 -25.45
CA VAL A 11 10.89 10.75 -24.95
C VAL A 11 11.17 10.80 -23.44
N SER A 12 11.79 11.87 -22.94
CA SER A 12 12.08 12.01 -21.51
C SER A 12 10.80 12.07 -20.69
N PHE A 13 9.80 12.86 -21.11
CA PHE A 13 8.50 12.91 -20.42
C PHE A 13 7.76 11.57 -20.47
N LEU A 14 7.85 10.85 -21.59
CA LEU A 14 7.27 9.51 -21.70
C LEU A 14 7.87 8.55 -20.66
N ILE A 15 9.20 8.52 -20.56
CA ILE A 15 9.92 7.63 -19.63
C ILE A 15 9.61 8.01 -18.17
N ILE A 16 9.64 9.29 -17.83
CA ILE A 16 9.31 9.79 -16.48
C ILE A 16 7.85 9.46 -16.15
N GLY A 17 6.93 9.70 -17.09
CA GLY A 17 5.51 9.40 -16.94
C GLY A 17 5.26 7.92 -16.68
N LEU A 18 5.86 7.04 -17.49
CA LEU A 18 5.76 5.59 -17.30
C LEU A 18 6.32 5.16 -15.94
N THR A 19 7.48 5.66 -15.56
CA THR A 19 8.13 5.32 -14.29
C THR A 19 7.30 5.77 -13.09
N ALA A 20 6.80 7.02 -13.12
CA ALA A 20 5.97 7.56 -12.06
C ALA A 20 4.59 6.89 -11.99
N PHE A 21 4.03 6.47 -13.13
CA PHE A 21 2.73 5.80 -13.21
C PHE A 21 2.76 4.36 -12.69
N MET A 22 3.90 3.68 -12.82
CA MET A 22 4.05 2.28 -12.40
C MET A 22 3.80 2.06 -10.90
N GLY A 23 4.18 3.01 -10.04
CA GLY A 23 3.94 2.94 -8.60
C GLY A 23 2.44 2.96 -8.24
N PRO A 24 1.69 4.01 -8.59
CA PRO A 24 0.25 4.09 -8.39
C PRO A 24 -0.53 2.97 -9.07
N LEU A 25 -0.16 2.57 -10.31
CA LEU A 25 -0.75 1.41 -10.99
C LEU A 25 -0.59 0.13 -10.19
N THR A 26 0.65 -0.19 -9.79
CA THR A 26 0.96 -1.42 -9.07
C THR A 26 0.30 -1.43 -7.71
N ASN A 27 0.26 -0.30 -7.01
CA ASN A 27 -0.45 -0.16 -5.74
C ASN A 27 -1.97 -0.27 -5.91
N GLY A 28 -2.53 0.31 -6.97
CA GLY A 28 -3.95 0.22 -7.29
C GLY A 28 -4.39 -1.21 -7.62
N ILE A 29 -3.67 -1.86 -8.54
CA ILE A 29 -3.90 -3.27 -8.93
C ILE A 29 -3.62 -4.22 -7.76
N GLY A 30 -2.53 -4.00 -7.03
CA GLY A 30 -2.16 -4.79 -5.86
C GLY A 30 -3.21 -4.74 -4.76
N ASN A 31 -3.76 -3.55 -4.47
CA ASN A 31 -4.86 -3.40 -3.52
C ASN A 31 -6.18 -4.00 -4.03
N LEU A 32 -6.46 -3.90 -5.34
CA LEU A 32 -7.66 -4.50 -5.93
C LEU A 32 -7.62 -6.04 -5.89
N ILE A 33 -6.49 -6.64 -6.27
CA ILE A 33 -6.32 -8.11 -6.37
C ILE A 33 -6.03 -8.73 -4.99
N PHE A 34 -5.13 -8.15 -4.20
CA PHE A 34 -4.66 -8.74 -2.94
C PHE A 34 -5.19 -8.04 -1.68
N GLY A 35 -5.73 -6.82 -1.78
CA GLY A 35 -6.20 -6.04 -0.62
C GLY A 35 -7.52 -6.55 -0.03
N ARG A 36 -8.36 -7.24 -0.81
CA ARG A 36 -9.68 -7.72 -0.34
C ARG A 36 -9.58 -8.73 0.81
N HIS A 37 -8.53 -9.54 0.85
CA HIS A 37 -8.32 -10.53 1.91
C HIS A 37 -7.52 -10.01 3.11
N LYS A 38 -6.83 -8.86 2.99
CA LYS A 38 -5.95 -8.34 4.05
C LYS A 38 -6.57 -7.29 4.97
N ARG A 39 -7.82 -6.88 4.73
CA ARG A 39 -8.48 -5.80 5.49
C ARG A 39 -8.61 -6.10 6.99
N SER A 40 -8.73 -7.37 7.37
CA SER A 40 -8.83 -7.79 8.77
C SER A 40 -7.55 -8.40 9.33
N GLU A 41 -6.46 -8.53 8.54
CA GLU A 41 -5.21 -9.17 8.99
C GLU A 41 -4.65 -8.47 10.24
N PHE A 42 -4.63 -7.14 10.25
CA PHE A 42 -4.19 -6.36 11.42
C PHE A 42 -5.11 -6.55 12.62
N VAL A 43 -6.42 -6.65 12.41
CA VAL A 43 -7.41 -6.87 13.48
C VAL A 43 -7.30 -8.29 14.04
N ILE A 44 -7.12 -9.28 13.16
CA ILE A 44 -6.95 -10.70 13.53
C ILE A 44 -5.64 -10.86 14.30
N GLN A 45 -4.54 -10.28 13.81
CA GLN A 45 -3.25 -10.33 14.47
C GLN A 45 -3.27 -9.62 15.83
N THR A 46 -3.90 -8.43 15.89
CA THR A 46 -4.09 -7.71 17.17
C THR A 46 -4.93 -8.54 18.14
N ASN A 47 -6.05 -9.11 17.69
CA ASN A 47 -6.89 -9.98 18.52
C ASN A 47 -6.13 -11.23 19.02
N ARG A 48 -5.22 -11.79 18.20
CA ARG A 48 -4.33 -12.90 18.60
C ARG A 48 -3.29 -12.48 19.65
N SER A 49 -2.74 -11.28 19.54
CA SER A 49 -1.78 -10.77 20.52
C SER A 49 -2.46 -10.33 21.83
N THR A 50 -3.68 -9.81 21.77
CA THR A 50 -4.45 -9.36 22.94
C THR A 50 -5.25 -10.51 23.59
N THR A 51 -5.35 -11.69 22.95
CA THR A 51 -6.03 -12.84 23.56
C THR A 51 -5.26 -13.29 24.82
N GLY A 52 -5.94 -13.24 25.97
CA GLY A 52 -5.34 -13.54 27.28
C GLY A 52 -5.05 -12.32 28.14
N PHE A 53 -5.03 -11.10 27.57
CA PHE A 53 -4.86 -9.87 28.35
C PHE A 53 -6.04 -9.61 29.31
N ASN A 54 -7.24 -10.04 28.92
CA ASN A 54 -8.43 -10.02 29.77
C ASN A 54 -8.28 -10.85 31.06
N LYS A 55 -7.35 -11.81 31.10
CA LYS A 55 -7.07 -12.62 32.30
C LYS A 55 -6.09 -11.96 33.27
N VAL A 56 -5.28 -10.99 32.79
CA VAL A 56 -4.25 -10.30 33.59
C VAL A 56 -4.62 -8.86 33.96
N GLY A 57 -5.62 -8.26 33.29
CA GLY A 57 -5.98 -6.84 33.41
C GLY A 57 -6.95 -6.42 34.53
N GLY A 58 -7.29 -7.29 35.48
CA GLY A 58 -7.90 -6.86 36.74
C GLY A 58 -9.35 -7.30 36.96
N LYS A 59 -9.53 -7.96 38.10
CA LYS A 59 -10.79 -8.24 38.79
C LYS A 59 -11.61 -6.95 38.90
N LYS A 60 -12.84 -6.93 38.38
CA LYS A 60 -13.84 -5.93 38.82
C LYS A 60 -14.12 -6.26 40.29
N ASN A 61 -13.47 -5.52 41.19
CA ASN A 61 -13.86 -5.54 42.60
C ASN A 61 -15.31 -5.08 42.68
N LYS A 62 -16.10 -5.95 43.29
CA LYS A 62 -17.50 -5.77 43.63
C LYS A 62 -17.64 -4.74 44.74
#